data_AF-A0A370AGW7-F1
#
_entry.id   AF-A0A370AGW7-F1
#
_cell.length_a   1.000
_cell.length_b   1.000
_cell.length_c   1.000
_cell.angle_alpha   90.00
_cell.angle_beta   90.00
_cell.angle_gamma   90.00
#
_symmetry.space_group_name_H-M   'P 1'
#
loop_
_entity.id
_entity.type
_entity.pdbx_description
1 polymer ?
#
loop_
_entity_poly.entity_id
_entity_poly.type
_entity_poly.pdbx_seq_one_letter_code
_entity_poly.pdbx_strand_id
1 'polypeptide(L)'
;MTRWEERGWQEDDLNKLELSFLDRIFDMKEPQGVDATMLFAIYMNMVGVNPDNYPLFLKIIEMKNHWVVDALVGDNDLEQFFKLVQPNYFILKECFQSITNTKSGGMYEKSLIIFLSIIDMTFKNPIEGYRIYEITNEDLNNLGKHLDETQDQAFPLNMKILSILDKVASLIDPGQVEIDPKITVVAIHANNIRGKFLDMTKSLNEAIPDNLLLKGNFSENEIAPSKA
;
A
#
# COMPACT_ATOMS: atom_id res chain seq x y z
N MET A 1 34.29 -16.00 39.46
CA MET A 1 33.74 -17.11 38.65
C MET A 1 32.25 -16.89 38.60
N THR A 2 31.74 -16.30 37.52
CA THR A 2 30.31 -16.08 37.27
C THR A 2 29.63 -17.44 37.21
N ARG A 3 28.54 -17.65 37.97
CA ARG A 3 27.84 -18.94 38.02
C ARG A 3 27.25 -19.24 36.64
N TRP A 4 27.19 -20.51 36.24
CA TRP A 4 26.53 -20.91 34.99
C TRP A 4 25.02 -20.61 35.02
N GLU A 5 24.43 -20.47 36.21
CA GLU A 5 23.07 -19.98 36.46
C GLU A 5 22.88 -18.51 36.02
N GLU A 6 23.95 -17.70 36.02
CA GLU A 6 23.97 -16.31 35.52
C GLU A 6 24.10 -16.26 33.98
N ARG A 7 24.20 -17.42 33.31
CA ARG A 7 24.14 -17.59 31.84
C ARG A 7 22.81 -18.24 31.38
N GLY A 8 21.75 -18.11 32.18
CA GLY A 8 20.39 -18.50 31.79
C GLY A 8 19.79 -17.55 30.74
N TRP A 9 18.48 -17.68 30.49
CA TRP A 9 17.72 -16.79 29.61
C TRP A 9 17.96 -15.33 29.97
N GLN A 10 18.46 -14.55 29.01
CA GLN A 10 18.54 -13.09 29.14
C GLN A 10 17.22 -12.46 28.67
N GLU A 11 16.98 -11.21 29.08
CA GLU A 11 15.79 -10.46 28.67
C GLU A 11 15.69 -10.34 27.14
N ASP A 12 16.83 -10.11 26.46
CA ASP A 12 16.90 -10.11 24.99
C ASP A 12 16.52 -11.46 24.36
N ASP A 13 16.86 -12.57 25.02
CA ASP A 13 16.51 -13.90 24.54
C ASP A 13 15.01 -14.16 24.72
N LEU A 14 14.43 -13.71 25.83
CA LEU A 14 13.00 -13.77 26.08
C LEU A 14 12.23 -12.91 25.07
N ASN A 15 12.66 -11.67 24.84
CA ASN A 15 12.06 -10.75 23.86
C ASN A 15 12.09 -11.35 22.44
N LYS A 16 13.21 -11.95 22.01
CA LYS A 16 13.30 -12.64 20.72
C LYS A 16 12.36 -13.84 20.65
N LEU A 17 12.24 -14.60 21.73
CA LEU A 17 11.34 -15.74 21.80
C LEU A 17 9.88 -15.28 21.68
N GLU A 18 9.46 -14.26 22.44
CA GLU A 18 8.13 -13.67 22.37
C GLU A 18 7.80 -13.16 20.97
N LEU A 19 8.71 -12.39 20.36
CA LEU A 19 8.57 -11.93 18.98
C LEU A 19 8.41 -13.09 17.99
N SER A 20 9.16 -14.19 18.17
CA SER A 20 9.04 -15.36 17.29
C SER A 20 7.67 -16.04 17.36
N PHE A 21 6.99 -15.98 18.51
CA PHE A 21 5.62 -16.48 18.64
C PHE A 21 4.62 -15.53 18.00
N LEU A 22 4.81 -14.21 18.14
CA LEU A 22 3.97 -13.21 17.47
C LEU A 22 4.10 -13.29 15.94
N ASP A 23 5.31 -13.47 15.41
CA ASP A 23 5.52 -13.65 13.97
C ASP A 23 4.78 -14.89 13.44
N ARG A 24 4.78 -15.99 14.20
CA ARG A 24 3.99 -17.20 13.84
C ARG A 24 2.48 -16.98 13.91
N ILE A 25 2.01 -16.10 14.78
CA ILE A 25 0.59 -15.71 14.83
C ILE A 25 0.24 -14.89 13.58
N PHE A 26 1.09 -13.91 13.24
CA PHE A 26 0.92 -13.05 12.07
C PHE A 26 1.08 -13.77 10.72
N ASP A 27 1.73 -14.94 10.70
CA ASP A 27 1.72 -15.84 9.54
C ASP A 27 0.31 -16.36 9.20
N MET A 28 -0.63 -16.34 10.17
CA MET A 28 -2.06 -16.66 9.99
C MET A 28 -2.33 -17.99 9.28
N LYS A 29 -1.49 -19.01 9.50
CA LYS A 29 -1.61 -20.34 8.86
C LYS A 29 -2.77 -21.19 9.39
N GLU A 30 -3.43 -20.74 10.46
CA GLU A 30 -4.56 -21.41 11.11
C GLU A 30 -5.59 -20.36 11.59
N PRO A 31 -6.89 -20.71 11.72
CA PRO A 31 -7.94 -19.77 12.14
C PRO A 31 -7.65 -19.04 13.46
N GLN A 32 -6.99 -19.69 14.41
CA GLN A 32 -6.62 -19.09 15.70
C GLN A 32 -5.56 -17.98 15.54
N GLY A 33 -4.68 -18.12 14.55
CA GLY A 33 -3.72 -17.07 14.19
C GLY A 33 -4.44 -15.85 13.62
N VAL A 34 -5.48 -16.07 12.81
CA VAL A 34 -6.36 -15.00 12.30
C VAL A 34 -7.09 -14.32 13.46
N ASP A 35 -7.73 -15.08 14.36
CA ASP A 35 -8.45 -14.54 15.52
C ASP A 35 -7.54 -13.67 16.40
N ALA A 36 -6.33 -14.15 16.71
CA ALA A 36 -5.37 -13.41 17.53
C ALA A 36 -4.87 -12.14 16.82
N THR A 37 -4.63 -12.22 15.51
CA THR A 37 -4.22 -11.07 14.70
C THR A 37 -5.34 -10.04 14.58
N MET A 38 -6.60 -10.46 14.44
CA MET A 38 -7.76 -9.58 14.46
C MET A 38 -7.89 -8.85 15.79
N LEU A 39 -7.74 -9.55 16.93
CA LEU A 39 -7.76 -8.91 18.25
C LEU A 39 -6.63 -7.90 18.42
N PHE A 40 -5.44 -8.22 17.90
CA PHE A 40 -4.32 -7.28 17.88
C PHE A 40 -4.63 -6.05 17.00
N ALA A 41 -5.22 -6.25 15.83
CA ALA A 41 -5.64 -5.18 14.93
C ALA A 41 -6.72 -4.28 15.56
N ILE A 42 -7.69 -4.83 16.28
CA ILE A 42 -8.69 -4.07 17.05
C ILE A 42 -7.99 -3.24 18.13
N TYR A 43 -7.04 -3.82 18.86
CA TYR A 43 -6.28 -3.05 19.85
C TYR A 43 -5.52 -1.89 19.20
N MET A 44 -4.87 -2.13 18.06
CA MET A 44 -4.20 -1.06 17.30
C MET A 44 -5.17 0.02 16.83
N ASN A 45 -6.35 -0.36 16.34
CA ASN A 45 -7.41 0.59 15.98
C ASN A 45 -7.75 1.52 17.16
N MET A 46 -7.89 0.97 18.37
CA MET A 46 -8.16 1.73 19.59
C MET A 46 -7.01 2.69 19.96
N VAL A 47 -5.76 2.27 19.76
CA VAL A 47 -4.57 3.11 20.01
C VAL A 47 -4.47 4.25 19.00
N GLY A 48 -4.86 4.00 17.76
CA GLY A 48 -4.76 4.94 16.65
C GLY A 48 -3.35 5.05 16.08
N VAL A 49 -3.27 5.35 14.78
CA VAL A 49 -1.99 5.50 14.08
C VAL A 49 -1.34 6.85 14.39
N ASN A 50 -0.03 6.82 14.60
CA ASN A 50 0.79 7.98 14.93
C ASN A 50 2.25 7.77 14.42
N PRO A 51 3.12 8.79 14.49
CA PRO A 51 4.48 8.70 13.99
C PRO A 51 5.37 7.60 14.59
N ASP A 52 5.03 7.09 15.78
CA ASP A 52 5.84 6.09 16.48
C ASP A 52 5.40 4.65 16.17
N ASN A 53 4.16 4.44 15.71
CA ASN A 53 3.58 3.11 15.50
C ASN A 53 3.15 2.81 14.06
N TYR A 54 3.17 3.79 13.16
CA TYR A 54 2.72 3.64 11.78
C TYR A 54 3.36 2.47 10.99
N PRO A 55 4.63 2.06 11.21
CA PRO A 55 5.20 0.94 10.47
C PRO A 55 4.44 -0.36 10.72
N LEU A 56 3.90 -0.54 11.92
CA LEU A 56 3.12 -1.72 12.26
C LEU A 56 1.72 -1.69 11.61
N PHE A 57 1.13 -0.51 11.47
CA PHE A 57 -0.12 -0.35 10.70
C PHE A 57 0.09 -0.72 9.24
N LEU A 58 1.19 -0.25 8.62
CA LEU A 58 1.54 -0.63 7.24
C LEU A 58 1.69 -2.15 7.10
N LYS A 59 2.42 -2.79 8.02
CA LYS A 59 2.59 -4.26 8.05
C LYS A 59 1.26 -5.00 8.10
N ILE A 60 0.30 -4.55 8.92
CA ILE A 60 -1.02 -5.21 9.02
C ILE A 60 -1.88 -4.94 7.78
N ILE A 61 -1.85 -3.73 7.21
CA ILE A 61 -2.61 -3.39 6.00
C ILE A 61 -2.14 -4.22 4.79
N GLU A 62 -0.85 -4.53 4.71
CA GLU A 62 -0.27 -5.38 3.67
C GLU A 62 -0.65 -6.87 3.83
N MET A 63 -1.13 -7.29 5.01
CA MET A 63 -1.56 -8.66 5.22
C MET A 63 -2.67 -9.04 4.25
N LYS A 64 -2.52 -10.19 3.59
CA LYS A 64 -3.50 -10.75 2.64
C LYS A 64 -4.64 -11.46 3.38
N ASN A 65 -5.25 -10.75 4.33
CA ASN A 65 -6.39 -11.21 5.10
C ASN A 65 -7.34 -10.04 5.40
N HIS A 66 -8.48 -9.98 4.70
CA HIS A 66 -9.44 -8.89 4.79
C HIS A 66 -10.09 -8.80 6.17
N TRP A 67 -10.28 -9.92 6.89
CA TRP A 67 -10.84 -9.89 8.25
C TRP A 67 -9.94 -9.09 9.21
N VAL A 68 -8.62 -9.25 9.07
CA VAL A 68 -7.63 -8.52 9.86
C VAL A 68 -7.60 -7.04 9.46
N VAL A 69 -7.63 -6.73 8.16
CA VAL A 69 -7.65 -5.34 7.69
C VAL A 69 -8.94 -4.64 8.13
N ASP A 70 -10.08 -5.31 8.04
CA ASP A 70 -11.37 -4.80 8.52
C ASP A 70 -11.34 -4.55 10.03
N ALA A 71 -10.75 -5.46 10.80
CA ALA A 71 -10.55 -5.29 12.24
C ALA A 71 -9.62 -4.11 12.57
N LEU A 72 -8.57 -3.88 11.78
CA LEU A 72 -7.64 -2.77 11.94
C LEU A 72 -8.29 -1.41 11.63
N VAL A 73 -9.09 -1.37 10.57
CA VAL A 73 -9.70 -0.13 10.08
C VAL A 73 -10.94 0.22 10.90
N GLY A 74 -11.79 -0.76 11.22
CA GLY A 74 -13.10 -0.54 11.82
C GLY A 74 -13.95 0.41 10.97
N ASP A 75 -14.53 1.42 11.63
CA ASP A 75 -15.37 2.45 11.00
C ASP A 75 -14.60 3.72 10.61
N ASN A 76 -13.26 3.69 10.64
CA ASN A 76 -12.46 4.87 10.30
C ASN A 76 -12.53 5.21 8.81
N ASP A 77 -12.40 6.51 8.51
CA ASP A 77 -12.23 7.01 7.16
C ASP A 77 -10.88 6.54 6.58
N LEU A 78 -10.95 5.69 5.55
CA LEU A 78 -9.79 5.11 4.86
C LEU A 78 -8.85 6.18 4.29
N GLU A 79 -9.40 7.29 3.80
CA GLU A 79 -8.60 8.33 3.15
C GLU A 79 -7.83 9.17 4.16
N GLN A 80 -8.36 9.27 5.38
CA GLN A 80 -7.77 10.01 6.48
C GLN A 80 -7.03 9.11 7.46
N PHE A 81 -6.91 7.81 7.18
CA PHE A 81 -6.40 6.83 8.13
C PHE A 81 -5.03 7.23 8.67
N PHE A 82 -4.10 7.67 7.81
CA PHE A 82 -2.75 8.12 8.19
C PHE A 82 -2.62 9.65 8.38
N LYS A 83 -3.70 10.42 8.58
CA LYS A 83 -3.64 11.90 8.60
C LYS A 83 -2.67 12.51 9.64
N LEU A 84 -2.37 11.79 10.73
CA LEU A 84 -1.48 12.24 11.80
C LEU A 84 0.00 11.91 11.52
N VAL A 85 0.29 11.18 10.45
CA VAL A 85 1.63 10.75 10.08
C VAL A 85 2.08 11.56 8.87
N GLN A 86 3.25 12.20 8.98
CA GLN A 86 3.84 12.88 7.84
C GLN A 86 4.39 11.85 6.84
N PRO A 87 4.04 11.97 5.54
CA PRO A 87 4.64 11.14 4.51
C PRO A 87 6.16 11.27 4.50
N ASN A 88 6.83 10.14 4.31
CA ASN A 88 8.28 10.07 4.19
C ASN A 88 8.65 8.95 3.22
N TYR A 89 9.94 8.87 2.86
CA TYR A 89 10.44 7.90 1.90
C TYR A 89 10.08 6.46 2.27
N PHE A 90 10.20 6.08 3.56
CA PHE A 90 9.91 4.73 4.02
C PHE A 90 8.43 4.38 3.77
N ILE A 91 7.50 5.24 4.16
CA ILE A 91 6.06 5.01 3.94
C ILE A 91 5.76 4.79 2.44
N LEU A 92 6.25 5.68 1.57
CA LEU A 92 5.96 5.59 0.14
C LEU A 92 6.56 4.34 -0.49
N LYS A 93 7.79 3.99 -0.08
CA LYS A 93 8.44 2.76 -0.51
C LYS A 93 7.59 1.54 -0.14
N GLU A 94 7.13 1.42 1.10
CA GLU A 94 6.28 0.31 1.53
C GLU A 94 4.94 0.27 0.75
N CYS A 95 4.31 1.42 0.50
CA CYS A 95 3.09 1.51 -0.31
C CYS A 95 3.33 0.99 -1.75
N PHE A 96 4.37 1.49 -2.43
CA PHE A 96 4.67 1.07 -3.81
C PHE A 96 5.13 -0.38 -3.90
N GLN A 97 5.87 -0.88 -2.91
CA GLN A 97 6.25 -2.29 -2.82
C GLN A 97 5.02 -3.18 -2.63
N SER A 98 4.09 -2.82 -1.74
CA SER A 98 2.84 -3.55 -1.52
C SER A 98 2.01 -3.65 -2.81
N ILE A 99 1.87 -2.53 -3.52
CA ILE A 99 1.16 -2.46 -4.82
C ILE A 99 1.88 -3.30 -5.89
N THR A 100 3.21 -3.23 -5.95
CA THR A 100 4.02 -3.99 -6.92
C THR A 100 3.92 -5.49 -6.70
N ASN A 101 3.99 -5.94 -5.45
CA ASN A 101 3.96 -7.36 -5.05
C ASN A 101 2.58 -8.02 -5.25
N THR A 102 1.59 -7.27 -5.69
CA THR A 102 0.21 -7.74 -5.81
C THR A 102 -0.28 -7.65 -7.24
N LYS A 103 -1.01 -8.66 -7.71
CA LYS A 103 -1.66 -8.60 -9.04
C LYS A 103 -2.83 -7.61 -9.02
N SER A 104 -3.28 -7.16 -10.18
CA SER A 104 -4.55 -6.43 -10.29
C SER A 104 -5.68 -7.24 -9.63
N GLY A 105 -6.52 -6.64 -8.78
CA GLY A 105 -7.56 -7.34 -8.01
C GLY A 105 -7.08 -8.31 -6.91
N GLY A 106 -5.77 -8.48 -6.73
CA GLY A 106 -5.18 -9.34 -5.69
C GLY A 106 -4.98 -8.66 -4.33
N MET A 107 -5.23 -7.35 -4.24
CA MET A 107 -5.15 -6.57 -3.01
C MET A 107 -6.57 -6.30 -2.52
N TYR A 108 -6.79 -6.42 -1.21
CA TYR A 108 -8.07 -6.02 -0.63
C TYR A 108 -8.31 -4.52 -0.84
N GLU A 109 -9.53 -4.15 -1.24
CA GLU A 109 -9.86 -2.80 -1.69
C GLU A 109 -9.55 -1.73 -0.64
N LYS A 110 -9.88 -1.99 0.64
CA LYS A 110 -9.59 -1.04 1.73
C LYS A 110 -8.09 -0.80 1.90
N SER A 111 -7.28 -1.85 1.81
CA SER A 111 -5.81 -1.72 1.86
C SER A 111 -5.30 -0.85 0.72
N LEU A 112 -5.80 -1.10 -0.50
CA LEU A 112 -5.41 -0.33 -1.67
C LEU A 112 -5.81 1.14 -1.54
N ILE A 113 -7.03 1.44 -1.09
CA ILE A 113 -7.48 2.82 -0.86
C ILE A 113 -6.59 3.55 0.16
N ILE A 114 -6.18 2.88 1.24
CA ILE A 114 -5.29 3.49 2.23
C ILE A 114 -3.93 3.84 1.60
N PHE A 115 -3.30 2.90 0.89
CA PHE A 115 -2.03 3.16 0.22
C PHE A 115 -2.14 4.27 -0.82
N LEU A 116 -3.19 4.24 -1.65
CA LEU A 116 -3.46 5.29 -2.63
C LEU A 116 -3.68 6.64 -1.96
N SER A 117 -4.33 6.70 -0.80
CA SER A 117 -4.57 7.96 -0.08
C SER A 117 -3.28 8.59 0.45
N ILE A 118 -2.34 7.77 0.92
CA ILE A 118 -1.01 8.23 1.34
C ILE A 118 -0.23 8.79 0.13
N ILE A 119 -0.21 8.07 -0.98
CA ILE A 119 0.46 8.49 -2.22
C ILE A 119 -0.18 9.79 -2.73
N ASP A 120 -1.51 9.81 -2.82
CA ASP A 120 -2.28 10.96 -3.31
C ASP A 120 -2.07 12.23 -2.48
N MET A 121 -1.98 12.08 -1.15
CA MET A 121 -1.66 13.18 -0.25
C MET A 121 -0.25 13.71 -0.47
N THR A 122 0.71 12.82 -0.70
CA THR A 122 2.11 13.19 -0.92
C THR A 122 2.29 13.97 -2.22
N PHE A 123 1.65 13.51 -3.30
CA PHE A 123 1.73 14.15 -4.61
C PHE A 123 0.78 15.34 -4.79
N LYS A 124 0.10 15.82 -3.72
CA LYS A 124 -0.62 17.10 -3.76
C LYS A 124 0.26 18.26 -4.23
N ASN A 125 1.54 18.23 -3.85
CA ASN A 125 2.60 18.99 -4.51
C ASN A 125 3.50 17.99 -5.24
N PRO A 126 3.38 17.87 -6.58
CA PRO A 126 4.10 16.85 -7.33
C PRO A 126 5.61 16.92 -7.17
N ILE A 127 6.20 18.12 -7.18
CA ILE A 127 7.65 18.34 -7.06
C ILE A 127 8.14 17.87 -5.70
N GLU A 128 7.46 18.24 -4.61
CA GLU A 128 7.83 17.77 -3.27
C GLU A 128 7.60 16.27 -3.11
N GLY A 129 6.52 15.73 -3.68
CA GLY A 129 6.26 14.29 -3.69
C GLY A 129 7.38 13.50 -4.37
N TYR A 130 7.84 13.98 -5.53
CA TYR A 130 8.97 13.38 -6.26
C TYR A 130 10.29 13.48 -5.49
N ARG A 131 10.51 14.56 -4.73
CA ARG A 131 11.69 14.70 -3.86
C ARG A 131 11.67 13.73 -2.68
N ILE A 132 10.50 13.43 -2.13
CA ILE A 132 10.37 12.45 -1.04
C ILE A 132 10.58 11.03 -1.60
N TYR A 133 10.02 10.72 -2.77
CA TYR A 133 10.15 9.42 -3.43
C TYR A 133 10.23 9.61 -4.95
N GLU A 134 11.39 9.28 -5.52
CA GLU A 134 11.63 9.32 -6.97
C GLU A 134 10.83 8.21 -7.68
N ILE A 135 9.56 8.50 -7.97
CA ILE A 135 8.65 7.55 -8.62
C ILE A 135 9.16 7.18 -10.03
N THR A 136 9.02 5.91 -10.38
CA THR A 136 9.50 5.33 -11.64
C THR A 136 8.35 4.92 -12.57
N ASN A 137 8.66 4.62 -13.84
CA ASN A 137 7.66 4.04 -14.75
C ASN A 137 7.16 2.67 -14.29
N GLU A 138 7.99 1.91 -13.55
CA GLU A 138 7.59 0.63 -12.98
C GLU A 138 6.56 0.84 -11.87
N ASP A 139 6.78 1.81 -10.98
CA ASP A 139 5.79 2.20 -9.96
C ASP A 139 4.46 2.62 -10.61
N LEU A 140 4.52 3.42 -11.68
CA LEU A 140 3.35 3.87 -12.43
C LEU A 140 2.61 2.74 -13.13
N ASN A 141 3.32 1.78 -13.73
CA ASN A 141 2.72 0.58 -14.30
C ASN A 141 2.01 -0.25 -13.22
N ASN A 142 2.69 -0.44 -12.08
CA ASN A 142 2.14 -1.18 -10.96
C ASN A 142 0.97 -0.45 -10.29
N LEU A 143 0.93 0.87 -10.31
CA LEU A 143 -0.23 1.65 -9.90
C LEU A 143 -1.39 1.50 -10.90
N GLY A 144 -1.10 1.73 -12.18
CA GLY A 144 -2.07 1.75 -13.27
C GLY A 144 -2.73 0.39 -13.53
N LYS A 145 -2.06 -0.74 -13.23
CA LYS A 145 -2.65 -2.08 -13.41
C LYS A 145 -3.91 -2.30 -12.57
N HIS A 146 -4.14 -1.49 -11.53
CA HIS A 146 -5.32 -1.55 -10.68
C HIS A 146 -6.52 -0.74 -11.19
N LEU A 147 -6.36 0.00 -12.31
CA LEU A 147 -7.50 0.61 -13.00
C LEU A 147 -8.45 -0.48 -13.52
N ASP A 148 -9.74 -0.29 -13.29
CA ASP A 148 -10.79 -1.21 -13.74
C ASP A 148 -11.49 -0.65 -14.98
N GLU A 149 -11.15 -1.20 -16.16
CA GLU A 149 -11.78 -0.85 -17.45
C GLU A 149 -13.27 -1.24 -17.53
N THR A 150 -13.77 -2.05 -16.58
CA THR A 150 -15.22 -2.36 -16.50
C THR A 150 -16.03 -1.29 -15.76
N GLN A 151 -15.34 -0.36 -15.10
CA GLN A 151 -15.91 0.75 -14.37
C GLN A 151 -15.54 2.07 -15.05
N ASP A 152 -16.32 3.12 -14.79
CA ASP A 152 -16.01 4.45 -15.33
C ASP A 152 -14.94 5.18 -14.50
N GLN A 153 -14.60 6.40 -14.94
CA GLN A 153 -13.65 7.27 -14.24
C GLN A 153 -14.15 7.80 -12.89
N ALA A 154 -15.45 7.71 -12.62
CA ALA A 154 -16.06 8.19 -11.37
C ALA A 154 -16.07 7.11 -10.29
N PHE A 155 -15.80 5.84 -10.65
CA PHE A 155 -15.59 4.77 -9.68
C PHE A 155 -14.48 5.16 -8.69
N PRO A 156 -14.68 5.02 -7.36
CA PRO A 156 -13.77 5.57 -6.36
C PRO A 156 -12.30 5.17 -6.53
N LEU A 157 -12.04 3.89 -6.83
CA LEU A 157 -10.68 3.39 -7.07
C LEU A 157 -10.05 4.03 -8.31
N ASN A 158 -10.78 4.05 -9.43
CA ASN A 158 -10.31 4.65 -10.69
C ASN A 158 -10.02 6.14 -10.49
N MET A 159 -10.95 6.86 -9.89
CA MET A 159 -10.81 8.29 -9.58
C MET A 159 -9.53 8.57 -8.78
N LYS A 160 -9.23 7.75 -7.77
CA LYS A 160 -8.03 7.89 -6.93
C LYS A 160 -6.74 7.66 -7.72
N ILE A 161 -6.67 6.57 -8.49
CA ILE A 161 -5.50 6.26 -9.32
C ILE A 161 -5.30 7.35 -10.38
N LEU A 162 -6.37 7.76 -11.06
CA LEU A 162 -6.32 8.82 -12.07
C LEU A 162 -5.89 10.17 -11.47
N SER A 163 -6.27 10.48 -10.23
CA SER A 163 -5.81 11.69 -9.54
C SER A 163 -4.30 11.67 -9.27
N ILE A 164 -3.76 10.54 -8.84
CA ILE A 164 -2.32 10.37 -8.65
C ILE A 164 -1.59 10.50 -9.99
N LEU A 165 -2.07 9.83 -11.04
CA LEU A 165 -1.48 9.91 -12.38
C LEU A 165 -1.50 11.35 -12.93
N ASP A 166 -2.58 12.09 -12.71
CA ASP A 166 -2.72 13.50 -13.10
C ASP A 166 -1.70 14.39 -12.38
N LYS A 167 -1.55 14.21 -11.07
CA LYS A 167 -0.54 14.92 -10.26
C LYS A 167 0.88 14.61 -10.74
N VAL A 168 1.20 13.34 -10.97
CA VAL A 168 2.53 12.96 -11.50
C VAL A 168 2.74 13.51 -12.91
N ALA A 169 1.71 13.50 -13.77
CA ALA A 169 1.79 14.10 -15.10
C ALA A 169 2.06 15.61 -15.04
N SER A 170 1.54 16.31 -14.02
CA SER A 170 1.79 17.75 -13.81
C SER A 170 3.20 18.09 -13.29
N LEU A 171 4.09 17.10 -13.10
CA LEU A 171 5.51 17.36 -12.85
C LEU A 171 6.17 18.12 -14.00
N ILE A 172 5.65 17.98 -15.22
CA ILE A 172 6.06 18.80 -16.36
C ILE A 172 5.09 19.98 -16.52
N ASP A 173 5.55 21.17 -16.15
CA ASP A 173 4.87 22.42 -16.50
C ASP A 173 5.50 22.98 -17.78
N PRO A 174 4.72 23.25 -18.85
CA PRO A 174 5.20 23.92 -20.06
C PRO A 174 5.97 25.22 -19.83
N GLY A 175 5.82 25.86 -18.67
CA GLY A 175 6.53 27.09 -18.29
C GLY A 175 7.93 26.90 -17.70
N GLN A 176 8.39 25.67 -17.42
CA GLN A 176 9.71 25.43 -16.81
C GLN A 176 10.80 25.17 -17.85
N VAL A 177 11.93 25.86 -17.68
CA VAL A 177 13.01 25.96 -18.69
C VAL A 177 14.02 24.81 -18.62
N GLU A 178 14.18 24.18 -17.45
CA GLU A 178 15.05 23.01 -17.26
C GLU A 178 14.35 21.98 -16.38
N ILE A 179 13.85 20.91 -17.00
CA ILE A 179 13.25 19.77 -16.29
C ILE A 179 14.22 18.60 -16.41
N ASP A 180 14.48 17.93 -15.29
CA ASP A 180 15.27 16.69 -15.28
C ASP A 180 14.66 15.68 -16.27
N PRO A 181 15.44 15.12 -17.22
CA PRO A 181 14.96 14.12 -18.17
C PRO A 181 14.22 12.94 -17.51
N LYS A 182 14.63 12.53 -16.30
CA LYS A 182 13.94 11.47 -15.56
C LYS A 182 12.51 11.86 -15.19
N ILE A 183 12.32 13.09 -14.70
CA ILE A 183 11.00 13.64 -14.37
C ILE A 183 10.13 13.68 -15.63
N THR A 184 10.69 14.13 -16.75
CA THR A 184 9.97 14.18 -18.03
C THR A 184 9.46 12.81 -18.46
N VAL A 185 10.31 11.78 -18.40
CA VAL A 185 9.93 10.40 -18.78
C VAL A 185 8.77 9.89 -17.94
N VAL A 186 8.83 10.09 -16.62
CA VAL A 186 7.82 9.63 -15.67
C VAL A 186 6.50 10.37 -15.86
N ALA A 187 6.54 11.69 -16.03
CA ALA A 187 5.34 12.50 -16.23
C ALA A 187 4.62 12.16 -17.56
N ILE A 188 5.39 11.98 -18.64
CA ILE A 188 4.86 11.53 -19.94
C ILE A 188 4.19 10.15 -19.80
N HIS A 189 4.84 9.23 -19.08
CA HIS A 189 4.31 7.88 -18.87
C HIS A 189 3.01 7.88 -18.06
N ALA A 190 2.94 8.67 -16.98
CA ALA A 190 1.73 8.84 -16.19
C ALA A 190 0.56 9.38 -17.05
N ASN A 191 0.83 10.39 -17.88
CA ASN A 191 -0.16 10.93 -18.81
C ASN A 191 -0.58 9.92 -19.88
N ASN A 192 0.34 9.07 -20.36
CA ASN A 192 0.03 8.02 -21.32
C ASN A 192 -0.93 6.98 -20.72
N ILE A 193 -0.66 6.45 -19.52
CA ILE A 193 -1.56 5.50 -18.83
C ILE A 193 -2.95 6.13 -18.66
N ARG A 194 -2.99 7.36 -18.11
CA ARG A 194 -4.23 8.10 -17.88
C ARG A 194 -5.01 8.31 -19.20
N GLY A 195 -4.33 8.71 -20.27
CA GLY A 195 -4.93 8.92 -21.58
C GLY A 195 -5.50 7.63 -22.18
N LYS A 196 -4.80 6.50 -22.05
CA LYS A 196 -5.31 5.19 -22.53
C LYS A 196 -6.54 4.72 -21.77
N PHE A 197 -6.63 5.00 -20.47
CA PHE A 197 -7.81 4.66 -19.68
C PHE A 197 -9.04 5.51 -20.04
N LEU A 198 -8.85 6.81 -20.26
CA LEU A 198 -9.94 7.76 -20.51
C LEU A 198 -10.48 7.72 -21.94
N ASP A 199 -9.70 7.23 -22.90
CA ASP A 199 -10.10 7.09 -24.29
C ASP A 199 -10.84 5.76 -24.51
N MET A 200 -12.14 5.83 -24.77
CA MET A 200 -12.99 4.65 -25.03
C MET A 200 -12.56 3.80 -26.24
N THR A 201 -11.65 4.29 -27.08
CA THR A 201 -11.11 3.57 -28.24
C THR A 201 -9.80 2.85 -27.95
N LYS A 202 -9.30 2.94 -26.72
CA LYS A 202 -8.00 2.45 -26.27
C LYS A 202 -8.16 1.40 -25.19
N SER A 203 -7.07 0.70 -24.91
CA SER A 203 -6.94 -0.19 -23.75
C SER A 203 -5.66 0.09 -22.97
N LEU A 204 -5.69 -0.20 -21.67
CA LEU A 204 -4.56 -0.11 -20.77
C LEU A 204 -3.34 -0.89 -21.24
N ASN A 205 -3.52 -2.00 -21.98
CA ASN A 205 -2.41 -2.79 -22.50
C ASN A 205 -1.55 -2.05 -23.55
N GLU A 206 -2.06 -0.95 -24.11
CA GLU A 206 -1.27 -0.07 -24.97
C GLU A 206 -0.25 0.79 -24.20
N ALA A 207 -0.38 0.88 -22.86
CA ALA A 207 0.53 1.62 -21.99
C ALA A 207 1.22 0.74 -20.95
N ILE A 208 0.58 -0.34 -20.50
CA ILE A 208 1.05 -1.23 -19.44
C ILE A 208 1.27 -2.64 -20.03
N PRO A 209 2.40 -3.31 -19.72
CA PRO A 209 2.64 -4.69 -20.15
C PRO A 209 1.52 -5.67 -19.76
N ASP A 210 1.09 -6.52 -20.69
CA ASP A 210 -0.01 -7.48 -20.50
C ASP A 210 0.16 -8.38 -19.25
N ASN A 211 1.40 -8.77 -18.94
CA ASN A 211 1.69 -9.62 -17.80
C ASN A 211 1.36 -8.97 -16.44
N LEU A 212 1.30 -7.63 -16.37
CA LEU A 212 0.89 -6.89 -15.18
C LEU A 212 -0.63 -6.74 -15.05
N LEU A 213 -1.36 -6.86 -16.17
CA LEU A 213 -2.81 -6.70 -16.24
C LEU A 213 -3.58 -7.99 -15.91
N LEU A 214 -2.87 -9.09 -15.63
CA LEU A 214 -3.46 -10.33 -15.18
C LEU A 214 -4.19 -10.12 -13.85
N LYS A 215 -5.50 -10.40 -13.84
CA LYS A 215 -6.33 -10.31 -12.63
C LYS A 215 -5.98 -11.45 -11.66
N GLY A 216 -5.86 -11.11 -10.39
CA GLY A 216 -5.81 -12.01 -9.24
C GLY A 216 -7.10 -11.93 -8.44
N ASN A 217 -7.08 -12.52 -7.25
CA ASN A 217 -8.18 -12.49 -6.30
C ASN A 217 -7.61 -12.26 -4.90
N PHE A 218 -8.06 -11.22 -4.20
CA PHE A 218 -7.56 -10.90 -2.86
C PHE A 218 -7.88 -11.97 -1.81
N SER A 219 -8.95 -12.75 -2.02
CA SER A 219 -9.36 -13.86 -1.13
C SER A 219 -8.63 -15.17 -1.44
N GLU A 220 -7.74 -15.19 -2.43
CA GLU A 220 -7.00 -16.38 -2.80
C GLU A 220 -6.03 -16.79 -1.67
N ASN A 221 -6.19 -18.01 -1.15
CA ASN A 221 -5.43 -18.56 -0.02
C ASN A 221 -5.70 -17.88 1.34
N GLU A 222 -6.76 -17.10 1.44
CA GLU A 222 -7.16 -16.50 2.70
C GLU A 222 -7.71 -17.54 3.68
N ILE A 223 -7.35 -17.41 4.95
CA ILE A 223 -7.86 -18.24 6.05
C ILE A 223 -8.87 -17.40 6.84
N ALA A 224 -10.06 -17.96 7.05
CA ALA A 224 -11.11 -17.32 7.84
C ALA A 224 -10.83 -17.46 9.35
N PRO A 225 -11.33 -16.53 10.18
CA PRO A 225 -11.32 -16.68 11.63
C PRO A 225 -12.11 -17.92 12.08
N SER A 226 -11.90 -18.36 13.33
CA SER A 226 -12.61 -19.56 13.84
C SER A 226 -14.12 -19.37 13.92
N LYS A 227 -14.57 -18.11 14.00
CA LYS A 227 -15.98 -17.69 13.91
C LYS A 227 -16.07 -16.54 12.92
N ALA A 228 -16.63 -16.82 11.75
CA ALA A 228 -16.96 -15.83 10.73
C ALA A 228 -18.43 -15.39 10.84
#